data_AF-A0AAD9K7I1-F1
#
_entry.id   AF-A0AAD9K7I1-F1
#
_cell.length_a   1.000
_cell.length_b   1.000
_cell.length_c   1.000
_cell.angle_alpha   90.00
_cell.angle_beta   90.00
_cell.angle_gamma   90.00
#
_symmetry.space_group_name_H-M   'P 1'
#
loop_
_entity.id
_entity.type
_entity.pdbx_description
1 polymer ?
#
loop_
_entity_poly.entity_id
_entity_poly.type
_entity_poly.pdbx_seq_one_letter_code
_entity_poly.pdbx_strand_id
1 'polypeptide(L)'
;MGIYDFSELPEVVWVKIMCSLNTADRFRVSCTCRMLNHIFYHPTIWSKATICMLSEDRLKKILPVTITKKPVQLTRKFGSYFQDLTLRLIGFIQVIPKLFFLMV
;
A
#
# COMPACT_ATOMS: atom_id res chain seq x y z
N MET A 1 3.58 -19.47 -32.02
CA MET A 1 3.36 -18.37 -31.05
C MET A 1 4.60 -18.34 -30.16
N GLY A 2 5.44 -17.32 -30.28
CA GLY A 2 6.72 -17.28 -29.55
C GLY A 2 6.48 -17.20 -28.04
N ILE A 3 7.21 -18.00 -27.27
CA ILE A 3 7.26 -17.87 -25.82
C ILE A 3 8.13 -16.65 -25.55
N TYR A 4 7.50 -15.51 -25.27
CA TYR A 4 8.22 -14.32 -24.83
C TYR A 4 8.58 -14.50 -23.36
N ASP A 5 9.88 -14.57 -23.07
CA ASP A 5 10.36 -14.53 -21.71
C ASP A 5 10.54 -13.06 -21.28
N PHE A 6 9.68 -12.61 -20.37
CA PHE A 6 9.75 -11.27 -19.80
C PHE A 6 10.78 -11.18 -18.65
N SER A 7 11.40 -12.29 -18.25
CA SER A 7 12.40 -12.32 -17.18
C SER A 7 13.66 -11.52 -17.54
N GLU A 8 13.97 -11.38 -18.83
CA GLU A 8 15.12 -10.63 -19.33
C GLU A 8 14.91 -9.11 -19.41
N LEU A 9 13.70 -8.62 -19.08
CA LEU A 9 13.46 -7.19 -19.09
C LEU A 9 14.36 -6.47 -18.07
N PRO A 10 14.96 -5.32 -18.43
CA PRO A 10 15.77 -4.54 -17.52
C PRO A 10 15.02 -4.13 -16.25
N GLU A 11 15.72 -4.05 -15.13
CA GLU A 11 15.15 -3.67 -13.82
C GLU A 11 14.32 -2.38 -13.90
N VAL A 12 14.81 -1.36 -14.61
CA VAL A 12 14.12 -0.07 -14.81
C VAL A 12 12.74 -0.24 -15.46
N VAL A 13 12.56 -1.22 -16.34
CA VAL A 13 11.27 -1.52 -16.99
C VAL A 13 10.32 -2.13 -15.98
N TRP A 14 10.79 -3.09 -15.19
CA TRP A 14 9.98 -3.70 -14.15
C TRP A 14 9.60 -2.73 -13.04
N VAL A 15 10.50 -1.83 -12.63
CA VAL A 15 10.17 -0.77 -11.66
C VAL A 15 9.04 0.11 -12.20
N LYS A 16 9.09 0.51 -13.47
CA LYS A 16 8.01 1.28 -14.11
C LYS A 16 6.69 0.50 -14.16
N ILE A 17 6.72 -0.77 -14.53
CA ILE A 17 5.53 -1.64 -14.54
C ILE A 17 4.93 -1.70 -13.13
N MET A 18 5.75 -2.02 -12.13
CA MET A 18 5.32 -2.12 -10.73
C MET A 18 4.74 -0.80 -10.20
N CYS A 19 5.29 0.36 -10.59
CA CYS A 19 4.73 1.65 -10.20
C CYS A 19 3.31 1.87 -10.73
N SER A 20 2.96 1.29 -11.89
CA SER A 20 1.60 1.40 -12.46
C SER A 20 0.57 0.50 -11.78
N LEU A 21 1.02 -0.51 -11.01
CA LEU A 21 0.16 -1.46 -10.31
C LEU A 21 -0.26 -0.92 -8.94
N ASN A 22 -1.40 -1.40 -8.44
CA ASN A 22 -1.80 -1.19 -7.04
C ASN A 22 -0.95 -2.07 -6.09
N THR A 23 -0.98 -1.78 -4.79
CA THR A 23 -0.19 -2.50 -3.78
C THR A 23 -0.42 -4.02 -3.78
N ALA A 24 -1.65 -4.47 -4.00
CA ALA A 24 -1.98 -5.90 -4.00
C ALA A 24 -1.38 -6.62 -5.22
N ASP A 25 -1.46 -6.00 -6.40
CA ASP A 25 -0.92 -6.57 -7.63
C ASP A 25 0.60 -6.52 -7.65
N ARG A 26 1.23 -5.45 -7.13
CA ARG A 26 2.69 -5.41 -6.88
C ARG A 26 3.13 -6.59 -6.04
N PHE A 27 2.42 -6.88 -4.96
CA PHE A 27 2.73 -8.02 -4.09
C PHE A 27 2.57 -9.35 -4.84
N ARG A 28 1.50 -9.53 -5.61
CA ARG A 28 1.32 -10.74 -6.43
C ARG A 28 2.45 -10.95 -7.43
N VAL A 29 2.86 -9.90 -8.13
CA VAL A 29 3.99 -9.94 -9.07
C VAL A 29 5.30 -10.29 -8.34
N SER A 30 5.51 -9.74 -7.16
CA SER A 30 6.70 -10.02 -6.34
C SER A 30 6.84 -11.49 -5.95
N CYS A 31 5.74 -12.23 -5.84
CA CYS A 31 5.74 -13.65 -5.47
C CYS A 31 6.12 -14.59 -6.62
N THR A 32 6.25 -14.09 -7.85
CA THR A 32 6.47 -14.94 -9.03
C THR A 32 7.91 -15.43 -9.15
N CYS A 33 8.90 -14.56 -8.92
CA CYS A 33 10.32 -14.92 -8.96
C CYS A 33 11.18 -14.03 -8.05
N ARG A 34 12.42 -14.47 -7.77
CA ARG A 34 13.34 -13.75 -6.87
C ARG A 34 13.67 -12.34 -7.35
N MET A 35 13.83 -12.14 -8.66
CA MET A 35 14.12 -10.84 -9.26
C MET A 35 12.98 -9.85 -8.99
N LEU A 36 11.73 -10.26 -9.24
CA LEU A 36 10.55 -9.43 -9.01
C LEU A 36 10.29 -9.17 -7.52
N ASN A 37 10.63 -10.14 -6.67
CA ASN A 37 10.67 -9.92 -5.22
C ASN A 37 11.69 -8.85 -4.84
N HIS A 38 12.90 -8.84 -5.42
CA HIS A 38 13.89 -7.80 -5.16
C HIS A 38 13.39 -6.43 -5.61
N ILE A 39 12.85 -6.36 -6.83
CA ILE A 39 12.26 -5.15 -7.39
C ILE A 39 11.17 -4.61 -6.49
N PHE A 40 10.29 -5.45 -5.91
CA PHE A 40 9.25 -5.01 -4.97
C PHE A 40 9.78 -4.20 -3.78
N TYR A 41 11.05 -4.35 -3.38
CA TYR A 41 11.67 -3.56 -2.31
C TYR A 41 12.30 -2.24 -2.78
N HIS A 42 12.28 -1.95 -4.09
CA HIS A 42 12.88 -0.76 -4.67
C HIS A 42 12.17 0.53 -4.17
N PRO A 43 12.90 1.55 -3.67
CA PRO A 43 12.32 2.75 -3.08
C PRO A 43 11.30 3.47 -3.98
N THR A 44 11.59 3.55 -5.28
CA THR A 44 10.71 4.19 -6.27
C THR A 44 9.32 3.59 -6.32
N ILE A 45 9.16 2.29 -6.09
CA ILE A 45 7.83 1.64 -6.08
C ILE A 45 6.99 2.15 -4.93
N TRP A 46 7.63 2.46 -3.80
CA TRP A 46 6.96 2.93 -2.59
C TRP A 46 6.87 4.45 -2.52
N SER A 47 7.47 5.19 -3.46
CA SER A 47 7.32 6.65 -3.54
C SER A 47 5.86 7.12 -3.52
N LYS A 48 4.97 6.33 -4.14
CA LYS A 48 3.52 6.56 -4.15
C LYS A 48 2.80 5.37 -3.55
N ALA A 49 2.07 5.62 -2.46
CA ALA A 49 1.30 4.60 -1.77
C ALA A 49 -0.13 5.07 -1.53
N THR A 50 -1.11 4.19 -1.78
CA THR A 50 -2.48 4.39 -1.32
C THR A 50 -2.80 3.36 -0.24
N ILE A 51 -3.10 3.85 0.95
CA ILE A 51 -3.52 3.02 2.09
C ILE A 51 -5.03 3.17 2.26
N CYS A 52 -5.75 2.07 2.07
CA CYS A 52 -7.19 2.02 2.34
C CYS A 52 -7.43 1.58 3.78
N MET A 53 -8.11 2.42 4.56
CA MET A 53 -8.62 2.11 5.90
C MET A 53 -10.12 1.85 5.79
N LEU A 54 -10.54 0.63 6.12
CA LEU A 54 -11.95 0.26 6.18
C LEU A 54 -12.48 0.55 7.59
N SER A 55 -13.53 1.35 7.69
CA SER A 55 -14.28 1.49 8.95
C SER A 55 -15.29 0.35 9.02
N GLU A 56 -15.17 -0.54 10.01
CA GLU A 56 -16.18 -1.57 10.26
C GLU A 56 -17.48 -0.91 10.71
N ASP A 57 -18.55 -1.09 9.94
CA ASP A 57 -19.87 -0.53 10.24
C ASP A 57 -20.57 -1.33 11.37
N ARG A 58 -20.91 -0.60 12.45
CA ARG A 58 -22.13 -0.71 13.27
C ARG A 58 -22.41 -1.76 14.34
N LEU A 59 -21.55 -2.71 14.74
CA LEU A 59 -21.93 -3.61 15.86
C LEU A 59 -20.88 -3.92 16.94
N LYS A 60 -19.74 -3.22 16.98
CA LYS A 60 -18.80 -3.38 18.11
C LYS A 60 -18.51 -2.04 18.75
N LYS A 61 -19.34 -1.75 19.75
CA LYS A 61 -19.16 -0.70 20.76
C LYS A 61 -17.66 -0.47 21.05
N ILE A 62 -17.20 0.76 20.80
CA ILE A 62 -16.03 1.37 21.47
C ILE A 62 -14.71 0.62 21.23
N LEU A 63 -14.31 0.35 19.97
CA LEU A 63 -12.90 0.04 19.71
C LEU A 63 -12.30 0.93 18.63
N PRO A 64 -11.06 1.41 18.84
CA PRO A 64 -10.36 2.28 17.91
C PRO A 64 -10.28 1.58 16.56
N VAL A 65 -10.48 2.36 15.48
CA VAL A 65 -10.30 1.96 14.08
C VAL A 65 -9.28 0.84 13.99
N THR A 66 -9.73 -0.38 13.75
CA THR A 66 -8.85 -1.53 13.62
C THR A 66 -8.12 -1.36 12.30
N ILE A 67 -7.07 -0.54 12.29
CA ILE A 67 -6.14 -0.47 11.17
C ILE A 67 -5.63 -1.90 11.03
N THR A 68 -6.03 -2.56 9.95
CA THR A 68 -5.58 -3.92 9.67
C THR A 68 -4.05 -3.96 9.81
N LYS A 69 -3.48 -5.00 10.42
CA LYS A 69 -2.03 -5.05 10.73
C LYS A 69 -1.15 -4.83 9.49
N LYS A 70 -1.68 -5.11 8.30
CA LYS A 70 -1.00 -5.03 7.00
C LYS A 70 -0.58 -3.59 6.63
N PRO A 71 -1.47 -2.58 6.58
CA PRO A 71 -1.05 -1.20 6.34
C PRO A 71 -0.06 -0.63 7.37
N VAL A 72 -0.17 -1.01 8.65
CA VAL A 72 0.83 -0.62 9.67
C VAL A 72 2.20 -1.23 9.36
N GLN A 73 2.26 -2.51 9.01
CA GLN A 73 3.50 -3.19 8.65
C GLN A 73 4.13 -2.58 7.38
N LEU A 74 3.32 -2.26 6.36
CA LEU A 74 3.80 -1.58 5.15
C LEU A 74 4.36 -0.19 5.48
N THR A 75 3.66 0.59 6.30
CA THR A 75 4.12 1.91 6.73
C THR A 75 5.42 1.82 7.54
N ARG A 76 5.54 0.83 8.43
CA ARG A 76 6.79 0.60 9.18
C ARG A 76 7.96 0.22 8.28
N LYS A 77 7.71 -0.59 7.24
CA LYS A 77 8.76 -1.12 6.37
C LYS A 77 9.19 -0.15 5.27
N PHE A 78 8.26 0.62 4.74
CA PHE A 78 8.46 1.44 3.54
C PHE A 78 8.14 2.92 3.74
N GLY A 79 7.71 3.32 4.94
CA GLY A 79 7.25 4.68 5.21
C GLY A 79 8.29 5.76 4.91
N SER A 80 9.58 5.45 5.05
CA SER A 80 10.68 6.37 4.72
C SER A 80 10.78 6.67 3.21
N TYR A 81 10.16 5.86 2.36
CA TYR A 81 10.17 6.07 0.91
C TYR A 81 8.94 6.83 0.41
N PHE A 82 7.91 7.03 1.25
CA PHE A 82 6.66 7.65 0.83
C PHE A 82 6.89 9.13 0.54
N GLN A 83 6.67 9.54 -0.70
CA GLN A 83 6.62 10.94 -1.11
C GLN A 83 5.17 11.40 -1.25
N ASP A 84 4.33 10.57 -1.89
CA ASP A 84 2.89 10.78 -2.03
C ASP A 84 2.12 9.67 -1.33
N LEU A 85 1.58 9.97 -0.14
CA LEU A 85 0.72 9.06 0.62
C LEU A 85 -0.74 9.48 0.48
N THR A 86 -1.57 8.62 -0.12
CA THR A 86 -3.02 8.78 -0.14
C THR A 86 -3.66 7.86 0.89
N LEU A 87 -4.37 8.44 1.86
CA LEU A 87 -5.19 7.68 2.81
C LEU A 87 -6.64 7.69 2.33
N ARG A 88 -7.19 6.50 2.03
CA ARG A 88 -8.60 6.35 1.66
C ARG A 88 -9.35 5.72 2.81
N LEU A 89 -10.22 6.48 3.45
CA LEU A 89 -11.19 5.98 4.41
C LEU A 89 -12.42 5.48 3.65
N ILE A 90 -12.73 4.20 3.78
CA ILE A 90 -13.90 3.58 3.16
C ILE A 90 -14.82 3.14 4.30
N GLY A 91 -15.92 3.88 4.50
CA GLY A 91 -16.92 3.62 5.53
C GLY A 91 -17.54 4.90 6.09
N PHE A 92 -18.50 4.77 7.02
CA PHE A 92 -19.13 5.91 7.67
C PHE A 92 -18.17 6.58 8.66
N ILE A 93 -17.71 7.80 8.36
CA ILE A 93 -17.10 8.67 9.37
C ILE A 93 -18.24 9.22 10.23
N GLN A 94 -18.44 8.64 11.41
CA GLN A 94 -19.15 9.36 12.46
C GLN A 94 -18.26 10.54 12.87
N VAL A 95 -18.56 11.73 12.37
CA VAL A 95 -17.99 12.97 12.87
C VAL A 95 -18.44 13.10 14.32
N ILE A 96 -17.60 12.65 15.26
CA ILE A 96 -17.76 12.99 16.67
C ILE A 96 -17.20 14.41 16.80
N PRO A 97 -18.01 15.44 17.12
CA PRO A 97 -17.59 16.85 17.10
C PRO A 97 -16.59 17.24 18.20
N LYS A 98 -15.86 16.30 18.83
CA LYS A 98 -15.10 16.53 20.06
C LYS A 98 -13.59 16.33 19.97
N LEU A 99 -13.02 15.96 18.82
CA LEU A 99 -11.56 15.74 18.70
C LEU A 99 -10.83 16.79 17.85
N PHE A 100 -11.44 17.96 17.62
CA PHE A 100 -10.75 19.13 17.05
C PHE A 100 -9.82 19.85 18.07
N PHE A 101 -9.70 19.36 19.30
CA PHE A 101 -8.78 19.89 20.30
C PHE A 101 -7.75 18.83 20.66
N LEU A 102 -6.60 18.84 19.97
CA LEU A 102 -5.26 18.56 20.52
C LEU A 102 -4.25 18.43 19.36
N MET A 103 -4.02 19.54 18.66
CA MET A 103 -2.72 19.86 18.08
C MET A 103 -2.54 21.38 18.23
N VAL A 104 -2.17 21.78 19.46
CA VAL A 104 -1.35 22.96 19.73
C VAL A 104 0.00 22.42 20.15
#